data_AF-A0A291IRT8-F1
#
_entry.id   AF-A0A291IRT8-F1
#
_cell.length_a   1.000
_cell.length_b   1.000
_cell.length_c   1.000
_cell.angle_alpha   90.00
_cell.angle_beta   90.00
_cell.angle_gamma   90.00
#
_symmetry.space_group_name_H-M   'P 1'
#
loop_
_entity.id
_entity.type
_entity.pdbx_description
1 polymer ?
#
loop_
_entity_poly.entity_id
_entity_poly.type
_entity_poly.pdbx_seq_one_letter_code
_entity_poly.pdbx_strand_id
1 'polypeptide(L)'
;MSIFTEWEEEFEKDKTAKVNTGTEENFHIRWFFEGFDNLISKTTIQSQISLNMDFQLNHNEILMIDDKVDQLRELSLNTRNALQRYLLEIKNEEKIKNIYVEFLNNFYKNFKDYINEGFIPWIVATVGNFPLHKQLVDWEPLYWEAYRYEYFVLTIMKKMKESIKLISKAIPNDQVYGILANAYDGKIIEQTNLVKNLKHKHE
;
A
#
# COMPACT_ATOMS: atom_id res chain seq x y z
N MET A 1 -4.07 -2.50 26.05
CA MET A 1 -4.34 -2.78 24.62
C MET A 1 -5.08 -1.59 24.07
N SER A 2 -4.74 -1.07 22.89
CA SER A 2 -5.43 0.11 22.34
C SER A 2 -6.77 -0.33 21.72
N ILE A 3 -7.80 0.53 21.74
CA ILE A 3 -9.09 0.25 21.08
C ILE A 3 -8.92 -0.06 19.58
N PHE A 4 -7.88 0.51 18.95
CA PHE A 4 -7.58 0.26 17.54
C PHE A 4 -7.03 -1.14 17.31
N THR A 5 -6.23 -1.66 18.25
CA THR A 5 -5.67 -3.02 18.17
C THR A 5 -6.78 -4.07 18.17
N GLU A 6 -7.79 -3.89 19.01
CA GLU A 6 -8.95 -4.80 19.06
C GLU A 6 -9.74 -4.78 17.74
N TRP A 7 -9.94 -3.61 17.15
CA TRP A 7 -10.63 -3.49 15.86
C TRP A 7 -9.79 -4.00 14.68
N GLU A 8 -8.47 -3.88 14.75
CA GLU A 8 -7.56 -4.49 13.78
C GLU A 8 -7.64 -6.00 13.84
N GLU A 9 -7.57 -6.60 15.04
CA GLU A 9 -7.70 -8.04 15.22
C GLU A 9 -9.07 -8.56 14.75
N GLU A 10 -10.15 -7.81 15.01
CA GLU A 10 -11.50 -8.11 14.49
C GLU A 10 -11.51 -8.05 12.96
N PHE A 11 -10.96 -7.00 12.37
CA PHE A 11 -10.88 -6.81 10.92
C PHE A 11 -10.02 -7.89 10.24
N GLU A 12 -8.91 -8.28 10.86
CA GLU A 12 -7.95 -9.23 10.32
C GLU A 12 -8.52 -10.64 10.26
N LYS A 13 -9.30 -11.07 11.26
CA LYS A 13 -9.98 -12.38 11.26
C LYS A 13 -10.75 -12.68 9.97
N ASP A 14 -11.33 -11.64 9.34
CA ASP A 14 -12.13 -11.78 8.12
C ASP A 14 -11.33 -11.63 6.81
N LYS A 15 -10.10 -11.07 6.88
CA LYS A 15 -9.36 -10.57 5.72
C LYS A 15 -7.99 -11.20 5.51
N THR A 16 -7.29 -11.62 6.56
CA THR A 16 -5.90 -12.13 6.47
C THR A 16 -5.79 -13.58 6.03
N ALA A 17 -6.81 -14.41 6.29
CA ALA A 17 -6.83 -15.81 5.89
C ALA A 17 -6.97 -16.05 4.38
N LYS A 18 -7.22 -15.00 3.58
CA LYS A 18 -7.45 -15.12 2.13
C LYS A 18 -6.12 -15.08 1.39
N VAL A 19 -5.77 -16.21 0.76
CA VAL A 19 -4.68 -16.27 -0.21
C VAL A 19 -5.03 -15.39 -1.40
N ASN A 20 -4.11 -14.49 -1.73
CA ASN A 20 -4.10 -13.66 -2.92
C ASN A 20 -3.10 -14.23 -3.93
N THR A 21 -3.31 -13.89 -5.19
CA THR A 21 -2.39 -14.24 -6.28
C THR A 21 -2.13 -13.00 -7.10
N GLY A 22 -0.86 -12.66 -7.30
CA GLY A 22 -0.42 -11.77 -8.37
C GLY A 22 0.12 -12.60 -9.52
N THR A 23 -0.14 -12.15 -10.75
CA THR A 23 0.27 -12.86 -11.96
C THR A 23 1.10 -11.93 -12.82
N GLU A 24 2.25 -12.41 -13.26
CA GLU A 24 3.06 -11.77 -14.30
C GLU A 24 3.50 -12.84 -15.29
N GLU A 25 3.27 -12.61 -16.58
CA GLU A 25 3.47 -13.62 -17.62
C GLU A 25 2.75 -14.95 -17.25
N ASN A 26 3.50 -16.05 -17.13
CA ASN A 26 2.99 -17.36 -16.73
C ASN A 26 3.27 -17.69 -15.25
N PHE A 27 3.73 -16.72 -14.47
CA PHE A 27 4.08 -16.92 -13.05
C PHE A 27 2.93 -16.49 -12.14
N HIS A 28 2.59 -17.36 -11.19
CA HIS A 28 1.47 -17.16 -10.26
C HIS A 28 1.98 -17.10 -8.82
N ILE A 29 2.31 -15.90 -8.37
CA ILE A 29 2.88 -15.68 -7.04
C ILE A 29 1.75 -15.58 -6.02
N ARG A 30 1.63 -16.60 -5.18
CA ARG A 30 0.68 -16.62 -4.06
C ARG A 30 1.24 -15.83 -2.89
N TRP A 31 0.39 -15.08 -2.21
CA TRP A 31 0.75 -14.33 -1.02
C TRP A 31 -0.47 -14.10 -0.15
N PHE A 32 -0.30 -13.69 1.10
CA PHE A 32 -1.40 -13.41 2.00
C PHE A 32 -1.02 -12.26 2.94
N PHE A 33 -2.02 -11.68 3.58
CA PHE A 33 -1.78 -10.65 4.59
C PHE A 33 -1.41 -11.29 5.93
N GLU A 34 -0.40 -10.77 6.61
CA GLU A 34 0.03 -11.26 7.93
C GLU A 34 -0.45 -10.38 9.10
N GLY A 35 -1.30 -9.40 8.80
CA GLY A 35 -1.75 -8.37 9.73
C GLY A 35 -1.00 -7.05 9.53
N PHE A 36 -1.46 -5.97 10.17
CA PHE A 36 -1.03 -4.61 9.79
C PHE A 36 0.46 -4.33 10.08
N ASP A 37 1.04 -4.92 11.13
CA ASP A 37 2.45 -4.68 11.49
C ASP A 37 3.43 -5.31 10.50
N ASN A 38 3.12 -6.52 10.00
CA ASN A 38 3.99 -7.25 9.09
C ASN A 38 3.55 -7.15 7.63
N LEU A 39 2.27 -6.89 7.37
CA LEU A 39 1.55 -6.83 6.08
C LEU A 39 1.71 -8.06 5.19
N ILE A 40 2.93 -8.38 4.80
CA ILE A 40 3.33 -9.50 3.96
C ILE A 40 4.64 -10.10 4.49
N SER A 41 4.81 -11.40 4.38
CA SER A 41 6.07 -12.06 4.73
C SER A 41 7.07 -12.02 3.58
N LYS A 42 8.27 -11.51 3.89
CA LYS A 42 9.46 -11.57 3.04
C LYS A 42 9.75 -13.00 2.58
N THR A 43 9.83 -13.92 3.54
CA THR A 43 10.14 -15.33 3.28
C THR A 43 9.08 -15.99 2.40
N THR A 44 7.79 -15.69 2.62
CA THR A 44 6.69 -16.21 1.80
C THR A 44 6.84 -15.73 0.37
N ILE A 45 7.05 -14.43 0.15
CA ILE A 45 7.23 -13.85 -1.19
C ILE A 45 8.44 -14.47 -1.90
N GLN A 46 9.61 -14.47 -1.25
CA GLN A 46 10.84 -15.04 -1.80
C GLN A 46 10.67 -16.52 -2.18
N SER A 47 10.09 -17.32 -1.27
CA SER A 47 9.86 -18.75 -1.53
C SER A 47 8.91 -18.96 -2.70
N GLN A 48 7.86 -18.14 -2.82
CA GLN A 48 6.90 -18.26 -3.92
C GLN A 48 7.49 -17.85 -5.26
N ILE A 49 8.37 -16.86 -5.30
CA ILE A 49 9.13 -16.49 -6.49
C ILE A 49 10.06 -17.64 -6.89
N SER A 50 10.89 -18.13 -5.97
CA SER A 50 11.82 -19.22 -6.26
C SER A 50 11.13 -20.49 -6.75
N LEU A 51 9.99 -20.85 -6.14
CA LEU A 51 9.20 -22.02 -6.54
C LEU A 51 8.56 -21.84 -7.92
N ASN A 52 8.01 -20.67 -8.24
CA ASN A 52 7.33 -20.45 -9.53
C ASN A 52 8.31 -20.29 -10.68
N MET A 53 9.50 -19.73 -10.43
CA MET A 53 10.50 -19.47 -11.46
C MET A 53 11.51 -20.60 -11.64
N ASP A 54 11.43 -21.66 -10.81
CA ASP A 54 12.43 -22.72 -10.74
C ASP A 54 13.87 -22.17 -10.62
N PHE A 55 14.02 -21.16 -9.77
CA PHE A 55 15.22 -20.32 -9.70
C PHE A 55 15.57 -19.95 -8.24
N GLN A 56 16.87 -19.95 -7.92
CA GLN A 56 17.34 -19.47 -6.62
C GLN A 56 17.69 -17.98 -6.70
N LEU A 57 16.97 -17.18 -5.91
CA LEU A 57 17.26 -15.75 -5.79
C LEU A 57 18.70 -15.54 -5.30
N ASN A 58 19.42 -14.65 -5.98
CA ASN A 58 20.74 -14.23 -5.54
C ASN A 58 20.63 -13.22 -4.39
N HIS A 59 21.77 -12.94 -3.75
CA HIS A 59 21.80 -12.05 -2.59
C HIS A 59 21.24 -10.65 -2.87
N ASN A 60 21.53 -10.08 -4.04
CA ASN A 60 21.07 -8.73 -4.40
C ASN A 60 19.55 -8.70 -4.61
N GLU A 61 18.98 -9.74 -5.23
CA GLU A 61 17.53 -9.86 -5.42
C GLU A 61 16.80 -10.01 -4.09
N ILE A 62 17.34 -10.82 -3.17
CA ILE A 62 16.81 -10.97 -1.81
C ILE A 62 16.77 -9.62 -1.09
N LEU A 63 17.90 -8.90 -1.08
CA LEU A 63 17.98 -7.58 -0.44
C LEU A 63 17.01 -6.58 -1.07
N MET A 64 16.90 -6.56 -2.40
CA MET A 64 15.99 -5.67 -3.13
C MET A 64 14.52 -5.92 -2.75
N ILE A 65 14.11 -7.20 -2.66
CA ILE A 65 12.76 -7.57 -2.23
C ILE A 65 12.55 -7.15 -0.78
N ASP A 66 13.51 -7.43 0.10
CA ASP A 66 13.41 -7.15 1.53
C ASP A 66 13.32 -5.66 1.84
N ASP A 67 14.15 -4.84 1.21
CA ASP A 67 14.14 -3.40 1.35
C ASP A 67 12.79 -2.82 0.92
N LYS A 68 12.21 -3.36 -0.17
CA LYS A 68 10.90 -2.89 -0.64
C LYS A 68 9.78 -3.30 0.30
N VAL A 69 9.80 -4.52 0.85
CA VAL A 69 8.83 -4.95 1.86
C VAL A 69 8.93 -4.07 3.11
N ASP A 70 10.13 -3.71 3.55
CA ASP A 70 10.32 -2.83 4.71
C ASP A 70 9.82 -1.40 4.45
N GLN A 71 10.08 -0.84 3.26
CA GLN A 71 9.50 0.46 2.86
C GLN A 71 7.97 0.45 2.92
N LEU A 72 7.34 -0.63 2.45
CA LEU A 72 5.88 -0.80 2.49
C LEU A 72 5.36 -0.88 3.93
N ARG A 73 6.03 -1.63 4.81
CA ARG A 73 5.69 -1.72 6.24
C ARG A 73 5.81 -0.36 6.92
N GLU A 74 6.89 0.36 6.67
CA GLU A 74 7.12 1.69 7.25
C GLU A 74 6.03 2.69 6.81
N LEU A 75 5.73 2.77 5.51
CA LEU A 75 4.69 3.65 4.98
C LEU A 75 3.34 3.37 5.66
N SER A 76 3.02 2.09 5.83
CA SER A 76 1.75 1.64 6.40
C SER A 76 1.67 1.98 7.88
N LEU A 77 2.73 1.67 8.65
CA LEU A 77 2.83 1.99 10.06
C LEU A 77 2.70 3.49 10.32
N ASN A 78 3.40 4.31 9.52
CA ASN A 78 3.33 5.76 9.61
C ASN A 78 1.92 6.28 9.30
N THR A 79 1.27 5.73 8.28
CA THR A 79 -0.09 6.10 7.89
C THR A 79 -1.10 5.73 8.97
N ARG A 80 -1.01 4.50 9.52
CA ARG A 80 -1.85 4.04 10.63
C ARG A 80 -1.71 4.95 11.83
N ASN A 81 -0.48 5.16 12.29
CA ASN A 81 -0.20 5.92 13.49
C ASN A 81 -0.70 7.37 13.36
N ALA A 82 -0.54 7.98 12.18
CA ALA A 82 -1.07 9.31 11.91
C ALA A 82 -2.61 9.33 11.99
N LEU A 83 -3.28 8.35 11.36
CA LEU A 83 -4.75 8.32 11.37
C LEU A 83 -5.31 8.06 12.77
N GLN A 84 -4.75 7.10 13.51
CA GLN A 84 -5.17 6.81 14.88
C GLN A 84 -5.05 8.05 15.77
N ARG A 85 -3.95 8.80 15.65
CA ARG A 85 -3.77 10.08 16.37
C ARG A 85 -4.88 11.08 16.05
N TYR A 86 -5.24 11.24 14.78
CA TYR A 86 -6.31 12.18 14.40
C TYR A 86 -7.69 11.73 14.88
N LEU A 87 -7.94 10.42 14.89
CA LEU A 87 -9.22 9.86 15.32
C LEU A 87 -9.44 10.00 16.84
N LEU A 88 -8.38 9.96 17.65
CA LEU A 88 -8.47 10.10 19.11
C LEU A 88 -9.03 11.45 19.57
N GLU A 89 -9.04 12.48 18.71
CA GLU A 89 -9.66 13.77 19.03
C GLU A 89 -11.20 13.75 18.93
N ILE A 90 -11.80 12.70 18.34
CA ILE A 90 -13.25 12.56 18.24
C ILE A 90 -13.81 11.97 19.55
N LYS A 91 -14.86 12.60 20.11
CA LYS A 91 -15.52 12.13 21.36
C LYS A 91 -16.59 11.04 21.14
N ASN A 92 -16.61 10.38 19.98
CA ASN A 92 -17.62 9.40 19.60
C ASN A 92 -16.93 8.16 19.05
N GLU A 93 -16.88 7.11 19.88
CA GLU A 93 -16.20 5.86 19.58
C GLU A 93 -16.78 5.12 18.38
N GLU A 94 -18.12 5.08 18.25
CA GLU A 94 -18.77 4.45 17.10
C GLU A 94 -18.36 5.12 15.78
N LYS A 95 -18.31 6.46 15.77
CA LYS A 95 -17.86 7.22 14.62
C LYS A 95 -16.38 7.00 14.33
N ILE A 96 -15.54 6.92 15.37
CA ILE A 96 -14.12 6.56 15.22
C ILE A 96 -14.00 5.18 14.56
N LYS A 97 -14.69 4.17 15.11
CA LYS A 97 -14.66 2.79 14.59
C LYS A 97 -15.06 2.76 13.11
N ASN A 98 -16.15 3.44 12.76
CA ASN A 98 -16.63 3.49 11.38
C ASN A 98 -15.60 4.10 10.41
N ILE A 99 -15.02 5.25 10.75
CA ILE A 99 -14.00 5.90 9.90
C ILE A 99 -12.75 5.02 9.80
N TYR A 100 -12.34 4.40 10.91
CA TYR A 100 -11.15 3.56 10.95
C TYR A 100 -11.31 2.28 10.11
N VAL A 101 -12.43 1.57 10.26
CA VAL A 101 -12.72 0.35 9.49
C VAL A 101 -12.88 0.66 8.00
N GLU A 102 -13.48 1.80 7.63
CA GLU A 102 -13.53 2.24 6.24
C GLU A 102 -12.12 2.50 5.68
N PHE A 103 -11.26 3.15 6.46
CA PHE A 103 -9.87 3.35 6.07
C PHE A 103 -9.12 2.02 5.89
N LEU A 104 -9.23 1.09 6.84
CA LEU A 104 -8.59 -0.23 6.75
C LEU A 104 -9.05 -0.98 5.49
N ASN A 105 -10.35 -1.01 5.21
CA ASN A 105 -10.88 -1.63 3.99
C ASN A 105 -10.25 -1.05 2.72
N ASN A 106 -10.17 0.28 2.62
CA ASN A 106 -9.56 0.96 1.49
C ASN A 106 -8.05 0.69 1.42
N PHE A 107 -7.36 0.75 2.55
CA PHE A 107 -5.93 0.51 2.64
C PHE A 107 -5.56 -0.89 2.14
N TYR A 108 -6.18 -1.93 2.69
CA TYR A 108 -5.92 -3.33 2.30
C TYR A 108 -6.26 -3.59 0.83
N LYS A 109 -7.33 -3.00 0.31
CA LYS A 109 -7.66 -3.07 -1.11
C LYS A 109 -6.56 -2.47 -1.98
N ASN A 110 -6.17 -1.22 -1.70
CA ASN A 110 -5.15 -0.53 -2.49
C ASN A 110 -3.77 -1.18 -2.37
N PHE A 111 -3.44 -1.71 -1.19
CA PHE A 111 -2.21 -2.45 -0.97
C PHE A 111 -2.19 -3.73 -1.81
N LYS A 112 -3.29 -4.50 -1.79
CA LYS A 112 -3.44 -5.68 -2.65
C LYS A 112 -3.28 -5.32 -4.14
N ASP A 113 -3.92 -4.24 -4.59
CA ASP A 113 -3.81 -3.78 -5.97
C ASP A 113 -2.36 -3.40 -6.31
N TYR A 114 -1.62 -2.76 -5.40
CA TYR A 114 -0.21 -2.47 -5.60
C TYR A 114 0.66 -3.74 -5.62
N ILE A 115 0.43 -4.69 -4.71
CA ILE A 115 1.20 -5.94 -4.70
C ILE A 115 1.01 -6.71 -6.01
N ASN A 116 -0.23 -6.84 -6.46
CA ASN A 116 -0.58 -7.62 -7.63
C ASN A 116 -0.17 -6.94 -8.95
N GLU A 117 -0.30 -5.63 -9.06
CA GLU A 117 -0.10 -4.90 -10.32
C GLU A 117 1.22 -4.14 -10.38
N GLY A 118 1.95 -4.02 -9.27
CA GLY A 118 3.21 -3.30 -9.18
C GLY A 118 4.34 -4.20 -8.70
N PHE A 119 4.28 -4.60 -7.43
CA PHE A 119 5.37 -5.30 -6.75
C PHE A 119 5.71 -6.67 -7.37
N ILE A 120 4.72 -7.55 -7.56
CA ILE A 120 4.93 -8.88 -8.15
C ILE A 120 5.42 -8.75 -9.61
N PRO A 121 4.75 -7.98 -10.49
CA PRO A 121 5.23 -7.74 -11.85
C PRO A 121 6.69 -7.29 -11.90
N TRP A 122 7.04 -6.29 -11.08
CA TRP A 122 8.40 -5.78 -11.00
C TRP A 122 9.39 -6.88 -10.60
N ILE A 123 9.15 -7.60 -9.51
CA ILE A 123 10.11 -8.61 -9.04
C ILE A 123 10.29 -9.72 -10.07
N VAL A 124 9.19 -10.24 -10.64
CA VAL A 124 9.26 -11.34 -11.59
C VAL A 124 10.01 -10.91 -12.84
N ALA A 125 9.76 -9.70 -13.37
CA ALA A 125 10.48 -9.16 -14.52
C ALA A 125 11.96 -8.89 -14.23
N THR A 126 12.29 -8.35 -13.05
CA THR A 126 13.68 -8.10 -12.65
C THR A 126 14.47 -9.39 -12.47
N VAL A 127 13.92 -10.38 -11.74
CA VAL A 127 14.58 -11.67 -11.50
C VAL A 127 14.67 -12.50 -12.79
N GLY A 128 13.60 -12.48 -13.60
CA GLY A 128 13.54 -13.22 -14.86
C GLY A 128 14.28 -12.54 -16.01
N ASN A 129 14.76 -11.31 -15.80
CA ASN A 129 15.43 -10.48 -16.79
C ASN A 129 14.63 -10.39 -18.12
N PHE A 130 13.34 -10.14 -18.02
CA PHE A 130 12.44 -10.03 -19.18
C PHE A 130 11.75 -8.65 -19.22
N PRO A 131 11.37 -8.16 -20.41
CA PRO A 131 10.69 -6.87 -20.54
C PRO A 131 9.32 -6.89 -19.88
N LEU A 132 8.96 -5.81 -19.20
CA LEU A 132 7.68 -5.70 -18.52
C LEU A 132 6.68 -4.97 -19.42
N HIS A 133 5.77 -5.71 -20.06
CA HIS A 133 4.79 -5.13 -20.97
C HIS A 133 3.50 -4.75 -20.24
N LYS A 134 3.29 -3.44 -20.02
CA LYS A 134 2.11 -2.92 -19.31
C LYS A 134 1.53 -1.72 -20.03
N GLN A 135 0.21 -1.68 -20.12
CA GLN A 135 -0.53 -0.56 -20.73
C GLN A 135 -0.12 -0.27 -22.18
N LEU A 136 0.17 -1.31 -22.96
CA LEU A 136 0.62 -1.22 -24.36
C LEU A 136 2.02 -0.59 -24.53
N VAL A 137 2.80 -0.53 -23.46
CA VAL A 137 4.15 0.05 -23.43
C VAL A 137 5.11 -0.95 -22.80
N ASP A 138 6.35 -0.97 -23.29
CA ASP A 138 7.44 -1.73 -22.68
C ASP A 138 8.09 -0.88 -21.59
N TRP A 139 7.96 -1.34 -20.36
CA TRP A 139 8.54 -0.70 -19.20
C TRP A 139 9.87 -1.33 -18.84
N GLU A 140 10.82 -0.48 -18.46
CA GLU A 140 11.93 -0.93 -17.63
C GLU A 140 11.39 -1.22 -16.22
N PRO A 141 11.71 -2.39 -15.62
CA PRO A 141 11.09 -2.84 -14.38
C PRO A 141 11.19 -1.85 -13.21
N LEU A 142 12.33 -1.20 -12.99
CA LEU A 142 12.50 -0.24 -11.89
C LEU A 142 11.64 1.01 -12.08
N TYR A 143 11.45 1.46 -13.31
CA TYR A 143 10.55 2.59 -13.60
C TYR A 143 9.08 2.23 -13.41
N TRP A 144 8.65 1.01 -13.78
CA TRP A 144 7.30 0.54 -13.48
C TRP A 144 7.04 0.46 -11.98
N GLU A 145 8.00 -0.11 -11.23
CA GLU A 145 7.97 -0.16 -9.76
C GLU A 145 7.77 1.23 -9.19
N ALA A 146 8.62 2.19 -9.55
CA ALA A 146 8.56 3.56 -9.07
C ALA A 146 7.19 4.20 -9.40
N TYR A 147 6.71 4.06 -10.63
CA TYR A 147 5.39 4.57 -11.02
C TYR A 147 4.26 3.98 -10.16
N ARG A 148 4.24 2.66 -9.99
CA ARG A 148 3.18 1.96 -9.23
C ARG A 148 3.25 2.26 -7.75
N TYR A 149 4.45 2.39 -7.18
CA TYR A 149 4.66 2.77 -5.79
C TYR A 149 4.18 4.19 -5.53
N GLU A 150 4.59 5.16 -6.36
CA GLU A 150 4.15 6.55 -6.20
C GLU A 150 2.63 6.71 -6.44
N TYR A 151 2.04 5.88 -7.30
CA TYR A 151 0.58 5.80 -7.47
C TYR A 151 -0.12 5.22 -6.23
N PHE A 152 0.48 4.22 -5.59
CA PHE A 152 -0.01 3.66 -4.34
C PHE A 152 0.04 4.70 -3.20
N VAL A 153 1.17 5.40 -3.04
CA VAL A 153 1.35 6.51 -2.09
C VAL A 153 0.29 7.60 -2.32
N LEU A 154 0.09 8.03 -3.57
CA LEU A 154 -0.94 8.99 -3.94
C LEU A 154 -2.35 8.54 -3.50
N THR A 155 -2.63 7.26 -3.67
CA THR A 155 -3.93 6.68 -3.31
C THR A 155 -4.12 6.68 -1.80
N ILE A 156 -3.10 6.29 -1.02
CA ILE A 156 -3.13 6.40 0.45
C ILE A 156 -3.35 7.85 0.89
N MET A 157 -2.64 8.81 0.31
CA MET A 157 -2.78 10.23 0.66
C MET A 157 -4.20 10.74 0.42
N LYS A 158 -4.83 10.34 -0.70
CA LYS A 158 -6.23 10.67 -0.99
C LYS A 158 -7.17 10.07 0.07
N LYS A 159 -6.96 8.82 0.47
CA LYS A 159 -7.77 8.17 1.52
C LYS A 159 -7.57 8.78 2.89
N MET A 160 -6.34 9.11 3.25
CA MET A 160 -6.03 9.84 4.49
C MET A 160 -6.75 11.20 4.52
N LYS A 161 -6.73 11.94 3.40
CA LYS A 161 -7.46 13.20 3.29
C LYS A 161 -8.98 13.02 3.43
N GLU A 162 -9.55 11.97 2.83
CA GLU A 162 -10.98 11.64 3.00
C GLU A 162 -11.30 11.41 4.48
N SER A 163 -10.50 10.63 5.20
CA SER A 163 -10.66 10.40 6.65
C SER A 163 -10.54 11.71 7.45
N ILE A 164 -9.56 12.57 7.15
CA ILE A 164 -9.39 13.88 7.82
C ILE A 164 -10.61 14.77 7.58
N LYS A 165 -11.20 14.76 6.37
CA LYS A 165 -12.44 15.49 6.11
C LYS A 165 -13.62 14.97 6.94
N LEU A 166 -13.71 13.67 7.15
CA LEU A 166 -14.73 13.07 8.03
C LEU A 166 -14.52 13.46 9.50
N ILE A 167 -13.26 13.51 9.95
CA ILE A 167 -12.87 13.99 11.28
C ILE A 167 -13.23 15.46 11.45
N SER A 168 -12.88 16.33 10.50
CA SER A 168 -13.22 17.76 10.54
C SER A 168 -14.73 17.99 10.63
N LYS A 169 -15.54 17.21 9.89
CA LYS A 169 -17.00 17.26 10.01
C LYS A 169 -17.52 16.75 11.36
N ALA A 170 -16.77 15.90 12.06
CA ALA A 170 -17.11 15.41 13.39
C ALA A 170 -16.82 16.43 14.49
N ILE A 171 -15.86 17.32 14.27
CA ILE A 171 -15.41 18.34 15.23
C ILE A 171 -15.52 19.72 14.55
N PRO A 172 -16.73 20.21 14.26
CA PRO A 172 -16.93 21.39 13.40
C PRO A 172 -16.35 22.70 13.98
N ASN A 173 -16.12 22.76 15.29
CA ASN A 173 -15.54 23.92 15.95
C ASN A 173 -14.00 23.90 15.95
N ASP A 174 -13.37 22.82 15.46
CA ASP A 174 -11.93 22.68 15.36
C ASP A 174 -11.48 22.89 13.91
N GLN A 175 -10.82 24.02 13.67
CA GLN A 175 -10.31 24.38 12.34
C GLN A 175 -9.02 23.64 11.96
N VAL A 176 -8.32 23.01 12.91
CA VAL A 176 -7.02 22.36 12.68
C VAL A 176 -7.15 21.29 11.61
N TYR A 177 -8.19 20.47 11.67
CA TYR A 177 -8.42 19.40 10.69
C TYR A 177 -8.83 19.93 9.30
N GLY A 178 -9.49 21.09 9.25
CA GLY A 178 -9.76 21.78 7.99
C GLY A 178 -8.47 22.27 7.33
N ILE A 179 -7.56 22.88 8.11
CA ILE A 179 -6.23 23.30 7.65
C ILE A 179 -5.40 22.10 7.20
N LEU A 180 -5.41 21.01 7.97
CA LEU A 180 -4.70 19.78 7.63
C LEU A 180 -5.21 19.17 6.33
N ALA A 181 -6.54 19.12 6.12
CA ALA A 181 -7.12 18.63 4.86
C ALA A 181 -6.66 19.46 3.65
N ASN A 182 -6.54 20.78 3.81
CA ASN A 182 -6.03 21.69 2.78
C ASN A 182 -4.51 21.51 2.55
N ALA A 183 -3.73 21.21 3.58
CA ALA A 183 -2.31 20.89 3.40
C ALA A 183 -2.11 19.61 2.57
N TYR A 184 -3.01 18.63 2.73
CA TYR A 184 -3.03 17.44 1.87
C TYR A 184 -3.37 17.76 0.42
N ASP A 185 -4.13 18.82 0.11
CA ASP A 185 -4.41 19.22 -1.27
C ASP A 185 -3.15 19.57 -2.04
N GLY A 186 -2.29 20.42 -1.46
CA GLY A 186 -1.01 20.79 -2.07
C GLY A 186 -0.14 19.55 -2.34
N LYS A 187 0.04 18.71 -1.32
CA LYS A 187 0.84 17.48 -1.46
C LYS A 187 0.27 16.49 -2.47
N ILE A 188 -1.06 16.34 -2.55
CA ILE A 188 -1.70 15.47 -3.53
C ILE A 188 -1.46 15.98 -4.96
N ILE A 189 -1.45 17.30 -5.18
CA ILE A 189 -1.15 17.88 -6.49
C ILE A 189 0.31 17.59 -6.88
N GLU A 190 1.25 17.83 -5.97
CA GLU A 190 2.67 17.52 -6.16
C GLU A 190 2.88 16.04 -6.52
N GLN A 191 2.30 15.16 -5.71
CA GLN A 191 2.36 13.71 -5.91
C GLN A 191 1.70 13.27 -7.23
N THR A 192 0.58 13.90 -7.61
CA THR A 192 -0.10 13.63 -8.89
C THR A 192 0.80 14.00 -10.06
N ASN A 193 1.52 15.13 -9.97
CA ASN A 193 2.46 15.54 -11.02
C ASN A 193 3.65 14.60 -11.12
N LEU A 194 4.18 14.12 -9.98
CA LEU A 194 5.23 13.10 -9.97
C LEU A 194 4.79 11.82 -10.69
N VAL A 195 3.61 11.28 -10.33
CA VAL A 195 3.04 10.08 -10.96
C VAL A 195 2.82 10.26 -12.46
N LYS A 196 2.33 11.44 -12.90
CA LYS A 196 2.17 11.76 -14.32
C LYS A 196 3.51 11.81 -15.06
N ASN A 197 4.52 12.42 -14.45
CA ASN A 197 5.86 12.52 -15.05
C ASN A 197 6.51 11.14 -15.19
N LEU A 198 6.35 10.26 -14.19
CA LEU A 198 6.80 8.86 -14.27
C LEU A 198 6.04 8.09 -15.35
N LYS A 199 4.76 8.39 -15.60
CA LYS A 199 4.01 7.78 -16.70
C LYS A 199 4.51 8.25 -18.07
N HIS A 200 4.65 9.56 -18.26
CA HIS A 200 4.98 10.15 -19.57
C HIS A 200 6.44 10.01 -19.98
N LYS A 201 7.38 9.86 -19.04
CA LYS A 201 8.80 9.61 -19.39
C LYS A 201 9.03 8.25 -20.05
N HIS A 202 8.03 7.37 -20.02
CA HIS A 202 8.10 6.01 -20.54
C HIS A 202 7.13 5.72 -21.69
N GLU A 203 6.22 6.66 -22.01
CA GLU A 203 5.40 6.65 -23.24
C GLU A 203 6.19 7.25 -24.42
#